data_AF-A0A415VEE9-F1
#
_entry.id   AF-A0A415VEE9-F1
#
_cell.length_a   1.000
_cell.length_b   1.000
_cell.length_c   1.000
_cell.angle_alpha   90.00
_cell.angle_beta   90.00
_cell.angle_gamma   90.00
#
_symmetry.space_group_name_H-M   'P 1'
#
loop_
_entity.id
_entity.type
_entity.pdbx_description
1 polymer ?
#
loop_
_entity_poly.entity_id
_entity_poly.type
_entity_poly.pdbx_seq_one_letter_code
_entity_poly.pdbx_strand_id
1 'polypeptide(L)'
;MEKAEKKQKEEEEKDRIFRQAHDCCFSNKEQIEKSEKCGCFFCGEIFSPSEITDYLPDEPPTAECPFCYTDSVIGDASGFPITKDFLKKMRKRYF
;
A
#
# COMPACT_ATOMS: atom_id res chain seq x y z
N MET A 1 -11.45 5.77 -32.39
CA MET A 1 -10.38 4.81 -32.10
C MET A 1 -9.42 5.39 -31.07
N GLU A 2 -8.85 6.58 -31.30
CA GLU A 2 -7.89 7.24 -30.38
C GLU A 2 -8.36 7.38 -28.91
N LYS A 3 -9.64 7.71 -28.68
CA LYS A 3 -10.19 7.83 -27.31
C LYS A 3 -10.23 6.50 -26.54
N ALA A 4 -10.47 5.39 -27.25
CA ALA A 4 -10.53 4.06 -26.64
C ALA A 4 -9.12 3.55 -26.31
N GLU A 5 -8.17 3.76 -27.22
CA GLU A 5 -6.75 3.41 -27.02
C GLU A 5 -6.12 4.20 -25.88
N LYS A 6 -6.45 5.50 -25.74
CA LYS A 6 -5.98 6.31 -24.61
C LYS A 6 -6.55 5.79 -23.28
N LYS A 7 -7.84 5.48 -23.23
CA LYS A 7 -8.50 4.93 -22.03
C LYS A 7 -7.89 3.59 -21.61
N GLN A 8 -7.64 2.71 -22.57
CA GLN A 8 -7.02 1.41 -22.30
C GLN A 8 -5.61 1.57 -21.71
N LYS A 9 -4.77 2.42 -22.29
CA LYS A 9 -3.42 2.69 -21.77
C LYS A 9 -3.45 3.26 -20.35
N GLU A 10 -4.38 4.17 -20.05
CA GLU A 10 -4.57 4.71 -18.71
C GLU A 10 -5.02 3.64 -17.69
N GLU A 11 -5.83 2.67 -18.10
CA GLU A 11 -6.25 1.55 -17.25
C GLU A 11 -5.10 0.56 -16.99
N GLU A 12 -4.31 0.24 -18.00
CA GLU A 12 -3.11 -0.60 -17.88
C GLU A 12 -2.06 0.02 -16.96
N GLU A 13 -1.85 1.34 -17.06
CA GLU A 13 -0.90 2.04 -16.19
C GLU A 13 -1.38 2.09 -14.74
N LYS A 14 -2.68 2.34 -14.51
CA LYS A 14 -3.26 2.26 -13.17
C LYS A 14 -3.12 0.87 -12.57
N ASP A 15 -3.38 -0.16 -13.37
CA ASP A 15 -3.24 -1.54 -12.93
C ASP A 15 -1.80 -1.88 -12.54
N ARG A 16 -0.82 -1.40 -13.32
CA ARG A 16 0.60 -1.54 -12.98
C ARG A 16 0.94 -0.84 -11.66
N ILE A 17 0.47 0.39 -11.45
CA ILE A 17 0.69 1.15 -10.22
C ILE A 17 0.13 0.40 -9.00
N PHE A 18 -1.09 -0.12 -9.07
CA PHE A 18 -1.69 -0.84 -7.94
C PHE A 18 -1.04 -2.19 -7.66
N ARG A 19 -0.47 -2.85 -8.67
CA ARG A 19 0.34 -4.07 -8.46
C ARG A 19 1.63 -3.75 -7.73
N GLN A 20 2.38 -2.77 -8.22
CA GLN A 20 3.65 -2.37 -7.59
C GLN A 20 3.45 -1.85 -6.16
N ALA A 21 2.36 -1.13 -5.89
CA ALA A 21 2.02 -0.69 -4.55
C ALA A 21 1.65 -1.86 -3.62
N HIS A 22 0.96 -2.87 -4.13
CA HIS A 22 0.62 -4.07 -3.37
C HIS A 22 1.85 -4.89 -3.01
N ASP A 23 2.82 -5.00 -3.92
CA ASP A 23 4.09 -5.69 -3.65
C ASP A 23 4.84 -5.05 -2.45
N CYS A 24 4.61 -3.76 -2.17
CA CYS A 24 5.23 -3.04 -1.05
C CYS A 24 4.59 -3.34 0.32
N CYS A 25 3.50 -4.11 0.40
CA CYS A 25 2.92 -4.50 1.68
C CYS A 25 3.52 -5.78 2.27
N PHE A 26 4.41 -6.46 1.52
CA PHE A 26 5.05 -7.70 1.94
C PHE A 26 6.54 -7.49 2.21
N SER A 27 7.07 -8.17 3.23
CA SER A 27 8.47 -8.12 3.65
C SER A 27 9.05 -6.69 3.70
N ASN A 28 8.26 -5.77 4.27
CA ASN A 28 8.42 -4.33 4.08
C ASN A 28 8.99 -3.58 5.28
N LYS A 29 9.44 -4.28 6.34
CA LYS A 29 9.95 -3.64 7.56
C LYS A 29 10.98 -2.53 7.30
N GLU A 30 12.00 -2.79 6.47
CA GLU A 30 13.03 -1.78 6.17
C GLU A 30 12.46 -0.54 5.46
N GLN A 31 11.44 -0.72 4.61
CA GLN A 31 10.76 0.39 3.94
C GLN A 31 9.92 1.19 4.93
N ILE A 32 9.21 0.51 5.83
CA ILE A 32 8.39 1.14 6.88
C ILE A 32 9.28 1.99 7.80
N GLU A 33 10.44 1.49 8.20
CA GLU A 33 11.40 2.22 9.05
C GLU A 33 11.96 3.49 8.39
N LYS A 34 11.93 3.58 7.05
CA LYS A 34 12.35 4.76 6.28
C LYS A 34 11.19 5.70 5.93
N SER A 35 9.97 5.32 6.25
CA SER A 35 8.77 6.09 5.91
C SER A 35 8.52 7.18 6.94
N GLU A 36 7.83 8.25 6.54
CA GLU A 36 7.32 9.28 7.47
C GLU A 36 5.84 9.02 7.82
N LYS A 37 5.11 8.33 6.93
CA LYS A 37 3.73 7.91 7.15
C LYS A 37 3.46 6.54 6.52
N CYS A 38 2.60 5.80 7.17
CA CYS A 38 2.08 4.52 6.71
C CYS A 38 0.57 4.61 6.49
N GLY A 39 0.06 3.71 5.65
CA GLY A 39 -1.37 3.56 5.46
C GLY A 39 -1.76 2.10 5.29
N CYS A 40 -2.86 1.71 5.92
CA CYS A 40 -3.46 0.39 5.71
C CYS A 40 -4.54 0.48 4.64
N PHE A 41 -4.38 -0.24 3.52
CA PHE A 41 -5.39 -0.20 2.46
C PHE A 41 -6.61 -1.09 2.74
N PHE A 42 -6.62 -1.87 3.84
CA PHE A 42 -7.83 -2.59 4.27
C PHE A 42 -8.77 -1.67 5.08
N CYS A 43 -8.31 -1.13 6.22
CA CYS A 43 -9.14 -0.26 7.06
C CYS A 43 -9.15 1.21 6.57
N GLY A 44 -8.13 1.62 5.83
CA GLY A 44 -7.98 2.98 5.31
C GLY A 44 -7.30 3.94 6.29
N GLU A 45 -6.80 3.49 7.44
CA GLU A 45 -6.09 4.37 8.38
C GLU A 45 -4.73 4.80 7.88
N ILE A 46 -4.36 6.04 8.23
CA ILE A 46 -3.05 6.66 7.95
C ILE A 46 -2.45 7.05 9.29
N PHE A 47 -1.23 6.60 9.55
CA PHE A 47 -0.61 6.63 10.86
C PHE A 47 0.91 6.76 10.76
N SER A 48 1.56 7.08 11.88
CA SER A 48 3.02 7.11 11.97
C SER A 48 3.58 5.69 11.90
N PRO A 49 4.71 5.42 11.23
CA PRO A 49 5.38 4.11 11.28
C PRO A 49 5.66 3.64 12.71
N SER A 50 5.86 4.58 13.64
CA SER A 50 6.09 4.29 15.07
C SER A 50 4.89 3.65 15.78
N GLU A 51 3.70 3.68 15.18
CA GLU A 51 2.51 3.01 15.73
C GLU A 51 2.49 1.52 15.40
N ILE A 52 3.33 1.04 14.47
CA ILE A 52 3.45 -0.37 14.13
C ILE A 52 4.32 -1.05 15.19
N THR A 53 3.68 -1.81 16.09
CA THR A 53 4.35 -2.56 17.15
C THR A 53 4.63 -4.01 16.79
N ASP A 54 3.87 -4.55 15.84
CA ASP A 54 3.83 -5.97 15.52
C ASP A 54 4.18 -6.22 14.05
N TYR A 55 4.90 -7.30 13.83
CA TYR A 55 5.33 -7.76 12.51
C TYR A 55 5.10 -9.25 12.42
N LEU A 56 4.67 -9.72 11.25
CA LEU A 56 4.58 -11.14 10.97
C LEU A 56 5.98 -11.78 10.99
N PRO A 57 6.09 -13.07 11.34
CA PRO A 57 7.38 -13.76 11.46
C PRO A 57 7.89 -14.28 10.10
N ASP A 58 7.73 -13.49 9.04
CA ASP A 58 8.35 -13.70 7.73
C ASP A 58 9.74 -13.04 7.66
N GLU A 59 10.53 -13.43 6.65
CA GLU A 59 11.90 -12.96 6.46
C GLU A 59 12.08 -12.42 5.02
N PRO A 60 12.20 -11.08 4.83
CA PRO A 60 12.08 -10.01 5.83
C PRO A 60 10.65 -9.88 6.43
N PRO A 61 10.50 -9.28 7.63
CA PRO A 61 9.18 -9.15 8.27
C PRO A 61 8.20 -8.22 7.56
N THR A 62 6.92 -8.58 7.61
CA THR A 62 5.78 -7.80 7.11
C THR A 62 5.09 -7.04 8.24
N ALA A 63 4.86 -5.75 8.05
CA ALA A 63 4.18 -4.90 9.03
C ALA A 63 2.71 -5.29 9.20
N GLU A 64 2.27 -5.43 10.46
CA GLU A 64 0.87 -5.59 10.81
C GLU A 64 0.23 -4.23 11.14
N CYS A 65 -0.97 -3.97 10.64
CA CYS A 65 -1.69 -2.73 10.93
C CYS A 65 -2.11 -2.67 12.40
N PRO A 66 -1.75 -1.62 13.16
CA PRO A 66 -2.05 -1.53 14.59
C PRO A 66 -3.55 -1.31 14.91
N PHE A 67 -4.38 -1.02 13.90
CA PHE A 67 -5.81 -0.75 14.08
C PHE A 67 -6.71 -1.91 13.71
N CYS A 68 -6.31 -2.74 12.76
CA CYS A 68 -7.13 -3.83 12.23
C CYS A 68 -6.41 -5.17 12.12
N TYR A 69 -5.13 -5.23 12.47
CA TYR A 69 -4.33 -6.45 12.55
C TYR A 69 -4.23 -7.22 11.23
N THR A 70 -4.25 -6.48 10.11
CA THR A 70 -3.99 -7.03 8.77
C THR A 70 -2.64 -6.54 8.26
N ASP A 71 -2.03 -7.33 7.38
CA ASP A 71 -0.75 -7.09 6.71
C ASP A 71 -0.85 -6.16 5.48
N SER A 72 -1.91 -5.35 5.41
CA SER A 72 -2.20 -4.48 4.27
C SER A 72 -1.57 -3.09 4.40
N VAL A 73 -0.37 -3.00 5.00
CA VAL A 73 0.30 -1.74 5.32
C VAL A 73 1.33 -1.38 4.25
N ILE A 74 1.31 -0.13 3.77
CA ILE A 74 2.36 0.44 2.91
C ILE A 74 2.87 1.75 3.49
N GLY A 75 4.17 2.00 3.37
CA GLY A 75 4.82 3.26 3.79
C GLY A 75 5.09 4.19 2.61
N ASP A 76 5.25 5.50 2.86
CA ASP A 76 5.54 6.47 1.78
C ASP A 76 6.96 6.35 1.21
N ALA A 77 7.90 5.69 1.91
CA ALA A 77 9.19 5.30 1.33
C ALA A 77 9.07 4.28 0.18
N SER A 78 7.87 3.69 -0.03
CA SER A 78 7.56 2.91 -1.23
C SER A 78 7.52 3.73 -2.52
N GLY A 79 7.45 5.06 -2.40
CA GLY A 79 7.21 5.96 -3.53
C GLY A 79 5.74 6.06 -3.95
N PHE A 80 4.81 5.37 -3.26
CA PHE A 80 3.38 5.45 -3.50
C PHE A 80 2.67 6.43 -2.56
N PRO A 81 1.60 7.12 -3.04
CA PRO A 81 0.94 8.13 -2.25
C PRO A 81 0.11 7.51 -1.11
N ILE A 82 0.52 7.77 0.13
CA ILE A 82 -0.28 7.43 1.31
C ILE A 82 -1.35 8.51 1.52
N THR A 83 -2.50 8.33 0.86
CA THR A 83 -3.69 9.19 0.94
C THR A 83 -4.96 8.32 1.03
N LYS A 84 -6.03 8.83 1.66
CA LYS A 84 -7.30 8.09 1.82
C LYS A 84 -7.87 7.64 0.46
N ASP A 85 -7.73 8.46 -0.59
CA ASP A 85 -8.19 8.13 -1.94
C ASP A 85 -7.39 7.00 -2.59
N PHE A 86 -6.06 6.97 -2.41
CA PHE A 86 -5.23 5.90 -2.94
C PHE A 86 -5.51 4.58 -2.22
N LEU A 87 -5.55 4.61 -0.88
CA LEU A 87 -5.87 3.44 -0.05
C LEU A 87 -7.26 2.88 -0.38
N LYS A 88 -8.26 3.73 -0.61
CA LYS A 88 -9.61 3.30 -1.04
C LYS A 88 -9.61 2.58 -2.39
N LYS A 89 -8.77 3.02 -3.34
CA LYS A 89 -8.63 2.37 -4.65
C LYS A 89 -7.89 1.03 -4.54
N MET A 90 -6.84 0.98 -3.73
CA MET A 90 -6.15 -0.27 -3.36
C MET A 90 -7.12 -1.26 -2.73
N ARG A 91 -7.91 -0.82 -1.74
CA ARG A 91 -8.95 -1.64 -1.10
C ARG A 91 -9.87 -2.27 -2.14
N LYS A 92 -10.50 -1.44 -2.97
CA LYS A 92 -11.45 -1.89 -4.01
C LYS A 92 -10.85 -2.92 -4.99
N ARG A 93 -9.53 -2.93 -5.15
CA ARG A 93 -8.83 -3.88 -6.04
C ARG A 93 -8.57 -5.22 -5.38
N TYR A 94 -8.23 -5.23 -4.09
CA TYR A 94 -7.76 -6.43 -3.38
C TYR A 94 -8.76 -6.99 -2.35
N PHE A 95 -9.86 -6.27 -2.07
CA PHE A 95 -10.94 -6.62 -1.15
C PHE A 95 -12.32 -6.19 -1.71
#